data_AF-A0A939M3J2-F1
#
_entry.id   AF-A0A939M3J2-F1
#
_cell.length_a   1.000
_cell.length_b   1.000
_cell.length_c   1.000
_cell.angle_alpha   90.00
_cell.angle_beta   90.00
_cell.angle_gamma   90.00
#
_symmetry.space_group_name_H-M   'P 1'
#
loop_
_entity.id
_entity.type
_entity.pdbx_description
1 polymer ?
#
loop_
_entity_poly.entity_id
_entity_poly.type
_entity_poly.pdbx_seq_one_letter_code
_entity_poly.pdbx_strand_id
1 'polypeptide(L)'
;MLIPRYTTERRFYLPVGMLDASVIVTDTVQVTYDPETFWFSILSSRLHVIWMTAVAGRLKTDPRYSNTLVYNTFPVPPLDASQKATLEGHAWSIISARESYPGKILDWLYDPDTMPQSLLDAHTELDDTLEKIYIGRAFKNDTERLEHLFKMYAEMTSVEQKEVLSA
;
A
#
# COMPACT_ATOMS: atom_id res chain seq x y z
N MET A 1 -7.71 6.05 8.60
CA MET A 1 -6.40 5.47 8.22
C MET A 1 -5.43 6.57 7.88
N LEU A 2 -4.15 6.42 8.24
CA LEU A 2 -3.09 7.39 7.95
C LEU A 2 -1.98 6.79 7.10
N ILE A 3 -1.39 7.62 6.24
CA ILE A 3 -0.26 7.27 5.38
C ILE A 3 0.80 8.36 5.57
N PRO A 4 2.03 8.03 5.97
CA PRO A 4 3.09 9.03 6.08
C PRO A 4 3.33 9.75 4.76
N ARG A 5 3.39 11.09 4.78
CA ARG A 5 3.71 11.88 3.58
C ARG A 5 5.16 11.73 3.17
N TYR A 6 6.05 11.49 4.13
CA TYR A 6 7.48 11.31 3.90
C TYR A 6 7.90 9.97 4.49
N THR A 7 8.66 9.19 3.73
CA THR A 7 9.28 7.96 4.21
C THR A 7 10.66 7.83 3.60
N THR A 8 11.55 7.12 4.29
CA THR A 8 12.84 6.73 3.70
C THR A 8 12.61 5.74 2.56
N GLU A 9 13.42 5.85 1.50
CA GLU A 9 13.44 4.90 0.38
C GLU A 9 13.95 3.49 0.75
N ARG A 10 14.55 3.32 1.94
CA ARG A 10 15.06 2.02 2.41
C ARG A 10 13.95 1.05 2.80
N ARG A 11 12.78 1.56 3.25
CA ARG A 11 11.71 0.70 3.77
C ARG A 11 11.04 -0.09 2.66
N PHE A 12 10.89 -1.40 2.86
CA PHE A 12 10.19 -2.26 1.90
C PHE A 12 8.68 -2.00 1.85
N TYR A 13 8.10 -1.56 2.96
CA TYR A 13 6.67 -1.35 3.18
C TYR A 13 6.41 0.01 3.82
N LEU A 14 5.24 0.61 3.54
CA LEU A 14 4.80 1.82 4.21
C LEU A 14 4.25 1.48 5.61
N PRO A 15 4.63 2.22 6.67
CA PRO A 15 4.03 2.06 7.98
C PRO A 15 2.66 2.77 8.04
N VAL A 16 1.70 2.25 7.27
CA VAL A 16 0.29 2.71 7.27
C VAL A 16 -0.32 2.45 8.64
N GLY A 17 -1.09 3.39 9.16
CA GLY A 17 -1.68 3.30 10.50
C GLY A 17 -3.21 3.39 10.50
N MET A 18 -3.84 2.76 11.49
CA MET A 18 -5.23 2.98 11.86
C MET A 18 -5.27 3.76 13.16
N LEU A 19 -6.04 4.85 13.19
CA LEU A 19 -6.21 5.70 14.36
C LEU A 19 -7.68 6.04 14.54
N ASP A 20 -8.02 6.33 15.79
CA ASP A 20 -9.33 6.82 16.20
C ASP A 20 -9.57 8.27 15.73
N ALA A 21 -10.85 8.63 15.57
CA ALA A 21 -11.28 9.96 15.10
C ALA A 21 -10.91 11.11 16.03
N SER A 22 -10.58 10.85 17.30
CA SER A 22 -10.11 11.83 18.27
C SER A 22 -8.68 12.31 18.04
N VAL A 23 -7.89 11.60 17.20
CA VAL A 23 -6.50 11.96 16.96
C VAL A 23 -6.40 13.11 15.97
N ILE A 24 -5.81 14.22 16.41
CA ILE A 24 -5.50 15.36 15.55
C ILE A 24 -4.21 15.05 14.77
N VAL A 25 -4.32 15.04 13.45
CA VAL A 25 -3.20 14.83 12.54
C VAL A 25 -2.62 16.16 12.04
N THR A 26 -1.31 16.17 11.77
CA THR A 26 -0.61 17.28 11.12
C THR A 26 -0.56 17.08 9.60
N ASP A 27 -0.06 18.08 8.86
CA ASP A 27 0.07 18.00 7.40
C ASP A 27 1.10 16.94 6.94
N THR A 28 1.91 16.40 7.84
CA THR A 28 2.95 15.40 7.56
C THR A 28 2.40 14.00 7.24
N VAL A 29 1.08 13.80 7.29
CA VAL A 29 0.40 12.57 6.91
C VAL A 29 -0.73 12.85 5.92
N GLN A 30 -1.10 11.83 5.14
CA GLN A 30 -2.36 11.79 4.41
C GLN A 30 -3.37 10.95 5.22
N VAL A 31 -4.64 11.33 5.17
CA VAL A 31 -5.70 10.65 5.91
C VAL A 31 -6.82 10.24 4.97
N THR A 32 -7.29 9.01 5.15
CA THR A 32 -8.53 8.50 4.60
C THR A 32 -9.51 8.30 5.75
N TYR A 33 -10.66 8.98 5.69
CA TYR A 33 -11.74 8.90 6.68
C TYR A 33 -12.62 7.68 6.38
N ASP A 34 -13.01 6.96 7.44
CA ASP A 34 -13.85 5.76 7.41
C ASP A 34 -13.54 4.77 6.26
N PRO A 35 -12.28 4.38 6.05
CA PRO A 35 -11.95 3.43 4.99
C PRO A 35 -12.37 2.02 5.37
N GLU A 36 -12.86 1.26 4.39
CA GLU A 36 -12.94 -0.20 4.53
C GLU A 36 -11.55 -0.77 4.87
N THR A 37 -11.50 -1.73 5.79
CA THR A 37 -10.25 -2.24 6.35
C THR A 37 -9.33 -2.88 5.31
N PHE A 38 -9.88 -3.44 4.22
CA PHE A 38 -9.07 -4.05 3.16
C PHE A 38 -8.11 -3.05 2.49
N TRP A 39 -8.44 -1.75 2.49
CA TRP A 39 -7.55 -0.72 1.95
C TRP A 39 -6.23 -0.65 2.70
N PHE A 40 -6.23 -0.94 4.00
CA PHE A 40 -4.99 -1.00 4.77
C PHE A 40 -4.02 -2.04 4.20
N SER A 41 -4.53 -3.19 3.80
CA SER A 41 -3.74 -4.25 3.16
C SER A 41 -3.19 -3.80 1.82
N ILE A 42 -4.03 -3.22 0.95
CA ILE A 42 -3.57 -2.73 -0.35
C ILE A 42 -2.45 -1.71 -0.19
N LEU A 43 -2.63 -0.71 0.69
CA LEU A 43 -1.65 0.35 0.88
C LEU A 43 -0.41 -0.08 1.68
N SER A 44 -0.48 -1.21 2.39
CA SER A 44 0.65 -1.80 3.09
C SER A 44 1.46 -2.75 2.21
N SER A 45 0.97 -3.12 1.03
CA SER A 45 1.60 -4.09 0.12
C SER A 45 2.87 -3.57 -0.56
N ARG A 46 3.71 -4.50 -1.04
CA ARG A 46 4.88 -4.18 -1.86
C ARG A 46 4.48 -3.54 -3.19
N LEU A 47 3.38 -3.99 -3.81
CA LEU A 47 2.88 -3.42 -5.07
C LEU A 47 2.64 -1.91 -4.95
N HIS A 48 2.05 -1.47 -3.85
CA HIS A 48 1.80 -0.05 -3.62
C HIS A 48 3.08 0.75 -3.38
N VAL A 49 4.07 0.18 -2.69
CA VAL A 49 5.39 0.80 -2.52
C VAL A 49 6.12 0.93 -3.86
N ILE A 50 6.05 -0.09 -4.73
CA ILE A 50 6.65 -0.06 -6.06
C ILE A 50 5.99 1.02 -6.92
N TRP A 51 4.66 1.11 -6.90
CA TRP A 51 3.95 2.19 -7.59
C TRP A 51 4.38 3.56 -7.08
N MET A 52 4.29 3.77 -5.76
CA MET A 52 4.70 5.02 -5.12
C MET A 52 6.13 5.42 -5.52
N THR A 53 7.07 4.48 -5.48
CA THR A 53 8.48 4.76 -5.79
C THR A 53 8.69 5.23 -7.23
N ALA A 54 7.82 4.80 -8.16
CA ALA A 54 7.86 5.16 -9.56
C ALA A 54 7.17 6.51 -9.87
N VAL A 55 6.05 6.83 -9.22
CA VAL A 55 5.20 7.98 -9.61
C VAL A 55 5.21 9.14 -8.61
N ALA A 56 5.62 8.91 -7.36
CA ALA A 56 5.64 9.95 -6.35
C ALA A 56 6.71 11.03 -6.64
N GLY A 57 6.43 12.25 -6.20
CA GLY A 57 7.48 13.25 -6.04
C GLY A 57 8.51 12.81 -5.00
N ARG A 58 9.67 13.47 -4.93
CA ARG A 58 10.74 13.13 -3.98
C ARG A 58 11.26 14.35 -3.24
N LEU A 59 11.72 14.13 -2.00
CA LEU A 59 12.52 15.07 -1.24
C LEU A 59 13.96 14.54 -1.21
N LYS A 60 14.82 15.10 -2.07
CA LYS A 60 16.10 14.46 -2.44
C LYS A 60 15.83 13.06 -3.02
N THR A 61 16.12 12.00 -2.28
CA THR A 61 15.87 10.61 -2.70
C THR A 61 14.59 10.04 -2.10
N ASP A 62 14.16 10.54 -0.94
CA ASP A 62 13.02 10.01 -0.20
C ASP A 62 11.68 10.30 -0.90
N PRO A 63 10.81 9.30 -1.10
CA PRO A 63 9.51 9.49 -1.72
C PRO A 63 8.59 10.36 -0.85
N ARG A 64 7.86 11.25 -1.53
CA ARG A 64 6.83 12.11 -0.95
C ARG A 64 5.46 11.64 -1.42
N TYR A 65 4.74 10.96 -0.54
CA TYR A 65 3.42 10.42 -0.80
C TYR A 65 2.40 11.53 -1.07
N SER A 66 1.57 11.34 -2.09
CA SER A 66 0.53 12.28 -2.51
C SER A 66 -0.72 11.51 -2.91
N ASN A 67 -1.89 12.02 -2.55
CA ASN A 67 -3.15 11.45 -2.98
C ASN A 67 -3.29 11.53 -4.51
N THR A 68 -3.00 12.68 -5.12
CA THR A 68 -3.18 12.90 -6.56
C THR A 68 -2.25 12.06 -7.42
N LEU A 69 -0.99 11.90 -7.01
CA LEU A 69 0.01 11.23 -7.84
C LEU A 69 0.14 9.73 -7.56
N VAL A 70 -0.15 9.29 -6.32
CA VAL A 70 0.07 7.92 -5.89
C VAL A 70 -1.25 7.20 -5.64
N TYR A 71 -2.07 7.69 -4.72
CA TYR A 71 -3.29 7.00 -4.31
C TYR A 71 -4.32 6.92 -5.44
N ASN A 72 -4.65 8.06 -6.06
CA ASN A 72 -5.68 8.16 -7.08
C ASN A 72 -5.31 7.44 -8.39
N THR A 73 -4.02 7.24 -8.63
CA THR A 73 -3.50 6.63 -9.86
C THR A 73 -3.13 5.17 -9.67
N PHE A 74 -3.16 4.65 -8.44
CA PHE A 74 -2.78 3.27 -8.18
C PHE A 74 -3.81 2.31 -8.80
N PRO A 75 -3.42 1.49 -9.79
CA PRO A 75 -4.35 0.63 -10.48
C PRO A 75 -4.69 -0.59 -9.60
N VAL A 76 -5.96 -0.70 -9.21
CA VAL A 76 -6.49 -1.81 -8.42
C VAL A 76 -7.50 -2.58 -9.27
N PRO A 77 -7.35 -3.91 -9.46
CA PRO A 77 -8.35 -4.70 -10.17
C PRO A 77 -9.67 -4.70 -9.40
N PRO A 78 -10.82 -4.96 -10.06
CA PRO A 78 -12.07 -5.13 -9.34
C PRO A 78 -11.97 -6.27 -8.32
N LEU A 79 -12.36 -6.00 -7.08
CA LEU A 79 -12.28 -6.95 -5.97
C LEU A 79 -13.67 -7.46 -5.63
N ASP A 80 -13.82 -8.78 -5.55
CA ASP A 80 -15.03 -9.40 -5.03
C ASP A 80 -15.08 -9.37 -3.48
N ALA A 81 -16.25 -9.69 -2.91
CA ALA A 81 -16.46 -9.64 -1.47
C ALA A 81 -15.57 -10.63 -0.69
N SER A 82 -15.25 -11.79 -1.28
CA SER A 82 -14.38 -12.77 -0.65
C SER A 82 -12.93 -12.28 -0.63
N GLN A 83 -12.46 -11.67 -1.71
CA GLN A 83 -11.13 -11.08 -1.81
C GLN A 83 -10.97 -9.93 -0.81
N LYS A 84 -11.98 -9.05 -0.71
CA LYS A 84 -11.99 -7.98 0.30
C LYS A 84 -11.88 -8.54 1.72
N ALA A 85 -12.70 -9.53 2.08
CA ALA A 85 -12.65 -10.16 3.40
C ALA A 85 -11.28 -10.82 3.70
N THR A 86 -10.69 -11.49 2.71
CA THR A 86 -9.33 -12.06 2.85
C THR A 86 -8.29 -10.95 3.10
N LEU A 87 -8.35 -9.86 2.33
CA LEU A 87 -7.47 -8.71 2.51
C LEU A 87 -7.67 -8.04 3.87
N GLU A 88 -8.90 -7.95 4.39
CA GLU A 88 -9.15 -7.49 5.77
C GLU A 88 -8.45 -8.36 6.81
N GLY A 89 -8.48 -9.69 6.63
CA GLY A 89 -7.72 -10.62 7.47
C GLY A 89 -6.24 -10.29 7.52
N HIS A 90 -5.61 -10.05 6.36
CA HIS A 90 -4.19 -9.65 6.31
C HIS A 90 -3.91 -8.31 7.00
N ALA A 91 -4.84 -7.36 6.96
CA ALA A 91 -4.68 -6.08 7.65
C ALA A 91 -4.55 -6.31 9.16
N TRP A 92 -5.44 -7.13 9.71
CA TRP A 92 -5.41 -7.48 11.13
C TRP A 92 -4.19 -8.33 11.51
N SER A 93 -3.72 -9.22 10.65
CA SER A 93 -2.47 -9.96 10.88
C SER A 93 -1.26 -9.02 11.00
N ILE A 94 -1.15 -8.02 10.10
CA ILE A 94 -0.08 -7.02 10.16
C ILE A 94 -0.19 -6.17 11.44
N ILE A 95 -1.39 -5.74 11.80
CA ILE A 95 -1.62 -4.95 13.02
C ILE A 95 -1.23 -5.78 14.25
N SER A 96 -1.68 -7.04 14.34
CA SER A 96 -1.36 -7.94 15.45
C SER A 96 0.14 -8.25 15.56
N ALA A 97 0.81 -8.40 14.41
CA ALA A 97 2.26 -8.61 14.36
C ALA A 97 3.02 -7.39 14.91
N ARG A 98 2.54 -6.16 14.66
CA ARG A 98 3.13 -4.94 15.26
C ARG A 98 2.91 -4.88 16.77
N GLU A 99 1.70 -5.21 17.23
CA GLU A 99 1.33 -5.15 18.65
C GLU A 99 2.11 -6.16 19.52
N SER A 100 2.65 -7.21 18.91
CA SER A 100 3.50 -8.20 19.57
C SER A 100 4.86 -7.66 20.04
N TYR A 101 5.21 -6.41 19.71
CA TYR A 101 6.48 -5.76 20.07
C TYR A 101 6.26 -4.47 20.89
N PRO A 102 5.78 -4.58 22.14
CA PRO A 102 5.53 -3.41 22.98
C PRO A 102 6.81 -2.59 23.21
N GLY A 103 6.67 -1.26 23.20
CA GLY A 103 7.78 -0.32 23.39
C GLY A 103 8.66 -0.11 22.15
N LYS A 104 8.42 -0.83 21.04
CA LYS A 104 9.05 -0.54 19.75
C LYS A 104 8.22 0.47 18.97
N ILE A 105 8.90 1.41 18.32
CA ILE A 105 8.27 2.39 17.42
C ILE A 105 8.22 1.85 15.99
N LEU A 106 7.31 2.39 15.17
CA LEU A 106 7.16 1.98 13.77
C LEU A 106 8.45 2.10 12.96
N ASP A 107 9.31 3.08 13.28
CA ASP A 107 10.62 3.22 12.64
C ASP A 107 11.48 1.96 12.80
N TRP A 108 11.59 1.44 14.03
CA TRP A 108 12.32 0.21 14.32
C TRP A 108 11.63 -1.03 13.73
N LEU A 109 10.29 -1.06 13.71
CA LEU A 109 9.55 -2.20 13.16
C LEU A 109 9.65 -2.30 11.64
N TYR A 110 9.92 -1.19 10.94
CA TYR A 110 9.96 -1.13 9.48
C TYR A 110 11.36 -0.86 8.92
N ASP A 111 12.38 -0.68 9.75
CA ASP A 111 13.77 -0.64 9.30
C ASP A 111 14.16 -2.02 8.76
N PRO A 112 14.69 -2.11 7.52
CA PRO A 112 15.11 -3.38 6.91
C PRO A 112 16.06 -4.23 7.76
N ASP A 113 16.90 -3.58 8.59
CA ASP A 113 17.91 -4.26 9.40
C ASP A 113 17.34 -4.81 10.72
N THR A 114 16.19 -4.29 11.17
CA THR A 114 15.57 -4.66 12.45
C THR A 114 14.14 -5.17 12.36
N MET A 115 13.53 -5.18 11.17
CA MET A 115 12.16 -5.64 10.94
C MET A 115 11.98 -7.06 11.47
N PRO A 116 11.08 -7.29 12.44
CA PRO A 116 10.91 -8.63 13.00
C PRO A 116 10.35 -9.61 11.97
N GLN A 117 10.83 -10.85 12.01
CA GLN A 117 10.42 -11.89 11.06
C GLN A 117 8.91 -12.07 11.01
N SER A 118 8.22 -12.07 12.16
CA SER A 118 6.75 -12.21 12.21
C SER A 118 6.01 -11.09 11.48
N LEU A 119 6.56 -9.88 11.46
CA LEU A 119 5.97 -8.76 10.72
C LEU A 119 6.27 -8.89 9.23
N LEU A 120 7.50 -9.30 8.88
CA LEU A 120 7.88 -9.57 7.49
C LEU A 120 7.01 -10.65 6.87
N ASP A 121 6.82 -11.77 7.58
CA ASP A 121 5.97 -12.89 7.15
C ASP A 121 4.54 -12.42 6.90
N ALA A 122 3.97 -11.60 7.78
CA ALA A 122 2.61 -11.07 7.60
C ALA A 122 2.47 -10.21 6.33
N HIS A 123 3.50 -9.43 5.96
CA HIS A 123 3.51 -8.69 4.69
C HIS A 123 3.73 -9.61 3.49
N THR A 124 4.61 -10.60 3.61
CA THR A 124 4.84 -11.57 2.52
C THR A 124 3.58 -12.37 2.20
N GLU A 125 2.82 -12.81 3.20
CA GLU A 125 1.53 -13.48 3.00
C GLU A 125 0.48 -12.57 2.33
N LEU A 126 0.46 -11.29 2.71
CA LEU A 126 -0.36 -10.28 2.06
C LEU A 126 0.03 -10.14 0.58
N ASP A 127 1.31 -9.97 0.29
CA ASP A 127 1.81 -9.79 -1.08
C ASP A 127 1.50 -11.03 -1.92
N ASP A 128 1.76 -12.24 -1.43
CA ASP A 128 1.42 -13.48 -2.15
C ASP A 128 -0.06 -13.56 -2.51
N THR A 129 -0.93 -13.10 -1.61
CA THR A 129 -2.38 -13.08 -1.84
C THR A 129 -2.76 -12.00 -2.84
N LEU A 130 -2.24 -10.79 -2.69
CA LEU A 130 -2.54 -9.66 -3.56
C LEU A 130 -2.02 -9.90 -4.98
N GLU A 131 -0.83 -10.46 -5.14
CA GLU A 131 -0.25 -10.77 -6.44
C GLU A 131 -1.05 -11.86 -7.18
N LYS A 132 -1.59 -12.85 -6.46
CA LYS A 132 -2.54 -13.81 -7.02
C LYS A 132 -3.85 -13.14 -7.47
N ILE A 133 -4.32 -12.11 -6.78
CA ILE A 133 -5.47 -11.31 -7.22
C ILE A 133 -5.15 -10.58 -8.53
N TYR A 134 -3.94 -10.01 -8.66
CA TYR A 134 -3.54 -9.25 -9.85
C TYR A 134 -3.28 -10.14 -11.08
N ILE A 135 -2.53 -11.24 -10.93
CA ILE A 135 -2.05 -12.06 -12.07
C ILE A 135 -2.19 -13.58 -11.89
N GLY A 136 -2.77 -14.05 -10.78
CA GLY A 136 -2.94 -15.48 -10.48
C GLY A 136 -1.70 -16.20 -9.95
N ARG A 137 -0.58 -15.48 -9.73
CA ARG A 137 0.68 -16.00 -9.16
C ARG A 137 1.51 -14.88 -8.54
N ALA A 138 2.61 -15.22 -7.89
CA ALA A 138 3.61 -14.24 -7.49
C ALA A 138 4.34 -13.62 -8.70
N PHE A 139 4.72 -12.35 -8.59
CA PHE A 139 5.62 -11.67 -9.51
C PHE A 139 7.05 -12.16 -9.32
N LYS A 140 7.82 -12.16 -10.40
CA LYS A 140 9.22 -12.62 -10.43
C LYS A 140 10.15 -11.61 -9.77
N ASN A 141 9.88 -10.32 -9.93
CA ASN A 141 10.69 -9.23 -9.42
C ASN A 141 9.93 -7.90 -9.50
N ASP A 142 10.52 -6.84 -8.95
CA ASP A 142 9.93 -5.50 -8.92
C ASP A 142 9.76 -4.87 -10.32
N THR A 143 10.57 -5.27 -11.31
CA THR A 143 10.39 -4.82 -12.70
C THR A 143 9.09 -5.35 -13.28
N GLU A 144 8.80 -6.65 -13.11
CA GLU A 144 7.55 -7.25 -13.59
C GLU A 144 6.32 -6.64 -12.88
N ARG A 145 6.43 -6.35 -11.57
CA ARG A 145 5.40 -5.63 -10.81
C ARG A 145 5.10 -4.29 -11.46
N LEU A 146 6.15 -3.49 -11.71
CA LEU A 146 6.00 -2.14 -12.23
C LEU A 146 5.45 -2.11 -13.66
N GLU A 147 5.96 -2.98 -14.54
CA GLU A 147 5.47 -3.11 -15.92
C GLU A 147 3.98 -3.47 -15.96
N HIS A 148 3.55 -4.40 -15.10
CA HIS A 148 2.15 -4.80 -15.00
C HIS A 148 1.27 -3.64 -14.50
N LEU A 149 1.69 -2.95 -13.44
CA LEU A 149 0.95 -1.80 -12.91
C LEU A 149 0.80 -0.68 -13.96
N PHE A 150 1.87 -0.32 -14.68
CA PHE A 150 1.76 0.67 -15.75
C PHE A 150 0.82 0.23 -16.88
N LYS A 151 0.85 -1.06 -17.25
CA LYS A 151 -0.08 -1.61 -18.24
C LYS A 151 -1.53 -1.46 -17.77
N MET A 152 -1.85 -1.87 -16.54
CA MET A 152 -3.20 -1.73 -15.98
C MET A 152 -3.65 -0.27 -15.91
N TYR A 153 -2.77 0.64 -15.47
CA TYR A 153 -3.07 2.06 -15.40
C TYR A 153 -3.40 2.64 -16.78
N ALA A 154 -2.62 2.30 -17.81
CA ALA A 154 -2.89 2.72 -19.18
C ALA A 154 -4.22 2.18 -19.72
N GLU A 155 -4.55 0.92 -19.41
CA GLU A 155 -5.84 0.32 -19.78
C GLU A 155 -7.01 1.06 -19.10
N MET A 156 -6.96 1.27 -17.79
CA MET A 156 -8.01 1.96 -17.01
C MET A 156 -8.24 3.40 -17.49
N THR A 157 -7.17 4.17 -17.70
CA THR A 157 -7.27 5.57 -18.15
C THR A 157 -7.71 5.69 -19.61
N SER A 158 -7.40 4.71 -20.46
CA SER A 158 -7.91 4.68 -21.84
C SER A 158 -9.41 4.39 -21.92
N VAL A 159 -9.95 3.63 -20.97
CA VAL A 159 -11.40 3.36 -20.84
C VAL A 159 -12.12 4.60 -20.35
N GLU A 160 -11.60 5.25 -19.29
CA GLU A 160 -12.17 6.48 -18.73
C GLU A 160 -12.30 7.59 -19.79
N GLN A 161 -11.27 7.79 -20.62
CA GLN A 161 -11.32 8.78 -21.71
C GLN A 161 -12.43 8.47 -22.74
N LYS A 162 -12.68 7.19 -23.04
CA LYS A 162 -13.74 6.80 -23.98
C LYS A 162 -15.12 7.02 -23.37
N GLU A 163 -15.31 6.71 -22.09
CA GLU A 163 -16.58 6.90 -21.39
C GLU A 163 -16.94 8.39 -21.32
N VAL A 164 -15.98 9.25 -20.94
CA VAL A 164 -16.19 10.72 -20.89
C VAL A 164 -16.50 11.31 -22.27
N LEU A 165 -15.91 10.80 -23.35
CA LEU A 165 -16.21 11.25 -24.72
C LEU A 165 -17.56 10.74 -25.26
N SER A 166 -18.14 9.73 -24.60
CA SER A 166 -19.43 9.13 -24.98
C SER A 166 -20.63 9.62 -24.16
N ALA A 167 -20.38 10.41 -23.10
CA ALA A 167 -21.37 11.01 -22.22
C ALA A 167 -21.68 12.46 -22.62
#